data_AF-A0A2N6F9W7-F1
#
_entry.id   AF-A0A2N6F9W7-F1
#
_cell.length_a   1.000
_cell.length_b   1.000
_cell.length_c   1.000
_cell.angle_alpha   90.00
_cell.angle_beta   90.00
_cell.angle_gamma   90.00
#
_symmetry.space_group_name_H-M   'P 1'
#
loop_
_entity.id
_entity.type
_entity.pdbx_description
1 polymer ?
#
loop_
_entity_poly.entity_id
_entity_poly.type
_entity_poly.pdbx_seq_one_letter_code
_entity_poly.pdbx_strand_id
1 'polypeptide(L)' 'MAEEKSPWMCHICHYCSTIGEGLVCSECYMITCREHILTKTVLNKESGLYELKLVCAECQFREQISR' A
#
# COMPACT_ATOMS: atom_id res chain seq x y z
N MET A 1 29.85 6.98 1.16
CA MET A 1 28.88 6.79 2.27
C MET A 1 27.85 5.82 1.74
N ALA A 2 27.82 4.58 2.22
CA ALA A 2 26.82 3.62 1.80
C ALA A 2 25.60 3.83 2.70
N GLU A 3 24.53 4.39 2.15
CA GLU A 3 23.24 4.49 2.85
C GLU A 3 22.78 3.09 3.26
N GLU A 4 22.62 2.88 4.56
CA GLU A 4 22.14 1.64 5.14
C GLU A 4 20.67 1.45 4.73
N LYS A 5 20.45 0.79 3.59
CA LYS A 5 19.09 0.48 3.13
C LYS A 5 18.51 -0.61 4.01
N SER A 6 17.74 -0.20 5.02
CA SER A 6 16.94 -1.12 5.82
C SER A 6 16.06 -1.96 4.89
N PRO A 7 16.13 -3.30 4.97
CA PRO A 7 15.30 -4.17 4.15
C PRO A 7 13.83 -3.91 4.48
N TRP A 8 13.00 -3.87 3.43
CA TRP A 8 11.56 -3.88 3.58
C TRP A 8 11.00 -5.23 3.12
N MET A 9 9.85 -5.60 3.70
CA MET A 9 9.16 -6.84 3.39
C MET A 9 7.72 -6.53 3.00
N CYS A 10 7.26 -7.09 1.89
CA CYS A 10 5.85 -7.03 1.52
C CYS A 10 5.03 -7.92 2.46
N HIS A 11 4.02 -7.38 3.14
CA HIS A 11 3.16 -8.18 4.01
C HIS A 11 2.24 -9.19 3.28
N ILE A 12 2.06 -9.06 1.95
CA ILE A 12 1.20 -9.96 1.15
C ILE A 12 1.98 -11.20 0.70
N CYS A 13 3.12 -11.01 0.04
CA CYS A 13 3.92 -12.11 -0.52
C CYS A 13 5.21 -12.40 0.25
N HIS A 14 5.51 -11.65 1.31
CA HIS A 14 6.74 -11.75 2.11
C HIS A 14 8.03 -11.52 1.32
N TYR A 15 7.94 -10.97 0.11
CA TYR A 15 9.10 -10.55 -0.67
C TYR A 15 9.90 -9.50 0.10
N CYS A 16 11.19 -9.77 0.29
CA CYS A 16 12.13 -8.89 0.96
C CYS A 16 13.05 -8.24 -0.06
N SER A 17 13.26 -6.93 0.05
CA SER A 17 14.24 -6.21 -0.77
C SER A 17 14.92 -5.12 0.03
N THR A 18 16.21 -4.94 -0.22
CA THR A 18 17.00 -3.77 0.18
C THR A 18 17.12 -2.76 -0.95
N ILE A 19 16.56 -3.08 -2.12
CA ILE A 19 16.61 -2.26 -3.34
C ILE A 19 15.23 -1.66 -3.60
N GLY A 20 15.19 -0.33 -3.77
CA GLY A 20 13.96 0.42 -3.95
C GLY A 20 13.19 0.63 -2.64
N GLU A 21 12.02 1.25 -2.76
CA GLU A 21 11.16 1.60 -1.64
C GLU A 21 9.91 0.71 -1.62
N GLY A 22 9.60 0.14 -0.46
CA GLY A 22 8.30 -0.48 -0.20
C GLY A 22 7.24 0.61 -0.04
N LEU A 23 6.03 0.36 -0.55
CA LEU A 23 4.94 1.32 -0.49
C LEU A 23 4.00 0.96 0.67
N VAL A 24 3.48 1.96 1.38
CA VAL A 24 2.61 1.76 2.55
C VAL A 24 1.14 1.81 2.15
N CYS A 25 0.36 0.83 2.60
CA CYS A 25 -1.09 0.87 2.43
C CYS A 25 -1.72 1.94 3.35
N SER A 26 -2.59 2.77 2.79
CA SER A 26 -3.33 3.81 3.50
C SER A 26 -4.39 3.28 4.47
N GLU A 27 -4.76 2.00 4.39
CA GLU A 27 -5.81 1.38 5.21
C GLU A 27 -5.24 0.55 6.36
N CYS A 28 -4.29 -0.36 6.08
CA CYS A 28 -3.67 -1.22 7.11
C CYS A 28 -2.29 -0.75 7.57
N TYR A 29 -1.72 0.29 6.96
CA TYR A 29 -0.40 0.84 7.28
C TYR A 29 0.77 -0.14 7.14
N MET A 30 0.56 -1.26 6.44
CA MET A 30 1.60 -2.26 6.19
C MET A 30 2.35 -1.98 4.88
N ILE A 31 3.64 -2.37 4.85
CA ILE A 31 4.48 -2.24 3.66
C ILE A 31 4.12 -3.32 2.62
N THR A 32 4.06 -2.90 1.36
CA THR A 32 3.63 -3.73 0.23
C THR A 32 4.52 -3.47 -0.99
N CYS A 33 4.80 -4.51 -1.77
CA CYS A 33 5.52 -4.35 -3.03
C CYS A 33 4.62 -3.72 -4.10
N ARG A 34 5.23 -3.20 -5.17
CA ARG A 34 4.52 -2.56 -6.28
C ARG A 34 3.48 -3.45 -6.98
N GLU A 35 3.66 -4.76 -6.93
CA GLU A 35 2.72 -5.72 -7.54
C GLU A 35 1.46 -5.95 -6.70
N HIS A 36 1.56 -5.78 -5.37
CA HIS A 36 0.45 -6.05 -4.45
C HIS A 36 -0.18 -4.78 -3.87
N ILE A 37 0.23 -3.60 -4.35
CA ILE A 37 -0.36 -2.32 -3.98
C ILE A 37 -1.05 -1.69 -5.18
N LEU A 38 -2.24 -1.17 -4.95
CA LEU A 38 -3.10 -0.59 -5.97
C LEU A 38 -3.44 0.85 -5.61
N THR A 39 -3.63 1.68 -6.63
CA THR A 39 -4.13 3.05 -6.43
C THR A 39 -5.65 3.03 -6.55
N LYS A 40 -6.33 3.46 -5.50
CA LYS A 40 -7.78 3.56 -5.43
C LYS A 40 -8.22 5.02 -5.29
N THR A 41 -9.24 5.39 -6.04
CA THR A 41 -9.91 6.67 -5.86
C THR A 41 -10.95 6.57 -4.73
N VAL A 42 -10.83 7.41 -3.71
CA VAL A 42 -11.73 7.46 -2.55
C VAL A 42 -12.29 8.87 -2.41
N LEU A 43 -13.61 8.98 -2.18
CA LEU A 43 -14.22 10.27 -1.89
C LEU A 43 -13.84 10.72 -0.48
N ASN A 44 -13.14 11.84 -0.37
CA ASN A 44 -12.92 12.53 0.89
C ASN A 44 -14.20 13.25 1.29
N LYS A 45 -14.82 12.83 2.40
CA LYS A 45 -16.07 13.40 2.89
C LYS A 45 -15.92 14.83 3.43
N GLU A 46 -14.71 15.21 3.86
CA GLU A 46 -14.42 16.51 4.44
C GLU A 46 -14.21 17.56 3.34
N SER A 47 -13.44 17.21 2.30
CA SER A 47 -13.20 18.11 1.16
C SER A 47 -14.25 17.99 0.05
N GLY A 48 -15.03 16.91 0.02
CA GLY A 48 -15.95 16.60 -1.08
C GLY A 48 -15.25 16.21 -2.39
N LEU A 49 -13.93 16.03 -2.36
CA LEU A 49 -13.10 15.72 -3.52
C LEU A 49 -12.68 14.26 -3.53
N TYR A 50 -12.40 13.73 -4.71
CA TYR A 50 -11.83 12.40 -4.87
C TYR A 50 -10.31 12.44 -4.71
N GLU A 51 -9.79 11.60 -3.84
CA GLU A 51 -8.36 11.45 -3.57
C GLU A 51 -7.85 10.08 -4.00
N LEU A 52 -6.59 10.02 -4.40
CA LEU A 52 -5.91 8.77 -4.71
C LEU A 52 -5.25 8.23 -3.45
N LYS A 53 -5.66 7.04 -3.03
CA LYS A 53 -5.06 6.31 -1.91
C LYS A 53 -4.37 5.05 -2.40
N LEU A 54 -3.27 4.68 -1.73
CA LEU A 54 -2.59 3.42 -1.98
C LEU A 54 -3.19 2.35 -1.08
N VAL A 55 -3.69 1.26 -1.65
CA VAL A 55 -4.38 0.20 -0.92
C VAL A 55 -3.75 -1.14 -1.30
N CYS A 56 -3.42 -1.99 -0.32
CA CYS A 56 -2.91 -3.32 -0.62
C CYS A 56 -4.01 -4.23 -1.17
N ALA A 57 -3.60 -5.29 -1.87
CA ALA A 57 -4.51 -6.26 -2.46
C ALA A 57 -5.51 -6.81 -1.43
N GLU A 58 -5.06 -7.16 -0.22
CA GLU A 58 -5.93 -7.67 0.85
C GLU A 58 -7.02 -6.67 1.25
N CYS A 59 -6.64 -5.42 1.56
CA CYS A 59 -7.60 -4.37 1.90
C CYS A 59 -8.58 -4.11 0.76
N GLN A 60 -8.11 -4.12 -0.49
CA GLN A 60 -8.97 -3.97 -1.65
C GLN A 60 -10.00 -5.10 -1.76
N PHE A 61 -9.60 -6.36 -1.53
CA PHE A 61 -10.54 -7.49 -1.54
C PHE A 61 -11.58 -7.39 -0.43
N ARG A 62 -11.18 -7.00 0.79
CA ARG A 62 -12.10 -6.84 1.93
C ARG A 62 -13.21 -5.82 1.66
N GLU A 63 -12.87 -4.73 0.98
CA GLU A 63 -13.85 -3.71 0.61
C GLU A 63 -14.85 -4.19 -0.46
N GLN A 64 -14.46 -5.08 -1.37
CA GLN A 64 -15.36 -5.59 -2.40
C GLN A 64 -16.39 -6.59 -1.85
N ILE A 65 -16.01 -7.37 -0.83
CA ILE A 65 -16.92 -8.35 -0.19
C ILE A 65 -17.94 -7.66 0.73
N SER A 66 -17.62 -6.47 1.23
CA SER A 66 -18.47 -5.71 2.17
C SER A 66 -19.45 -4.73 1.49
N ARG A 67 -19.52 -4.75 0.14
CA ARG A 67 -20.47 -3.96 -0.68
C ARG A 67 -21.60 -4.84 -1.16
#